data_AF-A0A5E7DPA9-F1
#
_entry.id   AF-A0A5E7DPA9-F1
#
_cell.length_a   1.000
_cell.length_b   1.000
_cell.length_c   1.000
_cell.angle_alpha   90.00
_cell.angle_beta   90.00
_cell.angle_gamma   90.00
#
_symmetry.space_group_name_H-M   'P 1'
#
loop_
_entity.id
_entity.type
_entity.pdbx_description
1 polymer ?
#
loop_
_entity_poly.entity_id
_entity_poly.type
_entity_poly.pdbx_seq_one_letter_code
_entity_poly.pdbx_strand_id
1 'polypeptide(L)' 'MAHGLSLKVVAEGVERPEQLEFLKAERCDEVQGYLISRPVEADALLQLLRADAKHL' A
#
# COMPACT_ATOMS: atom_id res chain seq x y z
N MET A 1 9.60 16.40 -1.21
CA MET A 1 9.96 17.01 0.10
C MET A 1 10.43 15.96 1.10
N ALA A 2 9.62 14.95 1.45
CA ALA A 2 9.98 13.91 2.42
C ALA A 2 11.24 13.10 2.05
N HIS A 3 11.45 12.78 0.76
CA HIS A 3 12.68 12.11 0.31
C HIS A 3 13.96 12.92 0.57
N GLY A 4 13.87 14.26 0.53
CA GLY A 4 14.99 15.13 0.89
C GLY A 4 15.33 15.14 2.38
N LEU A 5 14.44 14.59 3.22
CA LEU A 5 14.62 14.37 4.65
C LEU A 5 14.90 12.90 4.98
N SER A 6 15.15 12.06 3.97
CA SER A 6 15.32 10.61 4.13
C SER A 6 14.15 9.91 4.83
N LEU A 7 12.93 10.45 4.65
CA LEU A 7 11.69 9.85 5.16
C LEU A 7 10.96 9.11 4.03
N LYS A 8 10.32 8.00 4.39
CA LYS A 8 9.33 7.31 3.54
C LYS A 8 7.98 7.99 3.62
N VAL A 9 7.21 7.92 2.53
CA VAL A 9 5.84 8.44 2.44
C VAL A 9 4.87 7.31 2.16
N VAL A 10 3.78 7.28 2.94
CA VAL A 10 2.61 6.42 2.68
C VAL A 10 1.49 7.29 2.11
N ALA A 11 0.97 6.95 0.94
CA ALA A 11 -0.26 7.55 0.42
C ALA A 11 -1.48 6.73 0.82
N GLU A 12 -2.39 7.32 1.58
CA GLU A 12 -3.63 6.67 2.02
C GLU A 12 -4.83 7.02 1.13
N GLY A 13 -5.84 6.14 1.09
CA GLY A 13 -7.07 6.35 0.31
C GLY A 13 -6.96 5.94 -1.17
N VAL A 14 -6.06 5.00 -1.50
CA VAL A 14 -5.92 4.47 -2.87
C VAL A 14 -7.01 3.43 -3.16
N GLU A 15 -7.98 3.78 -3.99
CA GLU A 15 -9.18 2.98 -4.23
C GLU A 15 -9.33 2.54 -5.70
N ARG A 16 -8.62 3.20 -6.63
CA ARG A 16 -8.70 2.92 -8.07
C ARG A 16 -7.32 2.76 -8.72
N PRO A 17 -7.19 1.92 -9.76
CA PRO A 17 -5.91 1.68 -10.43
C PRO A 17 -5.21 2.95 -10.92
N GLU A 18 -5.95 3.94 -11.40
CA GLU A 18 -5.37 5.18 -11.93
C GLU A 18 -4.69 6.01 -10.84
N GLN A 19 -5.16 5.94 -9.59
CA GLN A 19 -4.52 6.59 -8.45
C GLN A 19 -3.19 5.91 -8.12
N LEU A 20 -3.15 4.57 -8.17
CA LEU A 20 -1.93 3.81 -7.94
C LEU A 20 -0.88 4.12 -9.02
N GLU A 21 -1.28 4.17 -10.29
CA GLU A 21 -0.35 4.49 -11.39
C GLU A 21 0.19 5.92 -11.28
N PHE A 22 -0.65 6.89 -10.89
CA PHE A 22 -0.19 8.24 -10.57
C PHE A 22 0.85 8.25 -9.44
N LEU A 23 0.56 7.58 -8.31
CA LEU A 23 1.46 7.53 -7.15
C LEU A 23 2.79 6.83 -7.46
N LYS A 24 2.77 5.79 -8.28
CA LYS A 24 4.00 5.14 -8.79
C LYS A 24 4.84 6.10 -9.63
N ALA A 25 4.22 6.86 -10.54
CA ALA A 25 4.92 7.84 -11.37
C ALA A 25 5.58 8.94 -10.53
N GLU A 26 4.91 9.37 -9.45
CA GLU A 26 5.42 10.32 -8.45
C GLU A 26 6.41 9.71 -7.45
N ARG A 27 6.77 8.42 -7.61
CA ARG A 27 7.70 7.68 -6.74
C ARG A 27 7.27 7.68 -5.26
N CYS A 28 5.98 7.57 -5.00
CA CYS A 28 5.49 7.30 -3.64
C CYS A 28 6.02 5.95 -3.16
N ASP A 29 6.45 5.87 -1.90
CA ASP A 29 7.15 4.68 -1.39
C ASP A 29 6.18 3.53 -1.08
N GLU A 30 5.07 3.85 -0.43
CA GLU A 30 4.09 2.89 0.08
C GLU A 30 2.66 3.43 -0.11
N VAL A 31 1.68 2.52 -0.23
CA VAL A 31 0.27 2.90 -0.43
C VAL A 31 -0.65 2.12 0.49
N GLN A 32 -1.72 2.76 0.94
CA GLN A 32 -2.82 2.13 1.66
C GLN A 32 -4.15 2.54 1.03
N GLY A 33 -5.05 1.58 0.88
CA GLY A 33 -6.43 1.86 0.47
C GLY A 33 -7.15 0.62 -0.03
N TYR A 34 -8.44 0.79 -0.35
CA TYR A 34 -9.33 -0.32 -0.69
C TYR A 34 -8.98 -1.03 -1.99
N LEU A 35 -8.14 -0.42 -2.85
CA LEU A 35 -7.58 -1.09 -4.00
C LEU A 35 -6.68 -2.27 -3.59
N ILE A 36 -6.00 -2.15 -2.45
CA ILE A 36 -5.12 -3.19 -1.89
C ILE A 36 -5.93 -4.13 -0.99
N SER A 37 -6.56 -3.56 0.03
CA SER A 37 -7.43 -4.28 0.96
C SER A 37 -8.28 -3.28 1.75
N ARG A 38 -9.48 -3.71 2.14
CA ARG A 38 -10.20 -3.03 3.23
C ARG A 38 -9.51 -3.31 4.58
N PRO A 39 -9.76 -2.53 5.64
CA PRO A 39 -9.46 -2.93 7.00
C PRO A 39 -10.07 -4.30 7.29
N VAL A 40 -9.30 -5.17 7.93
CA VAL A 40 -9.71 -6.54 8.24
C VAL A 40 -9.45 -6.85 9.71
N GLU A 41 -10.21 -7.81 10.23
CA GLU A 41 -9.97 -8.37 11.57
C GLU A 41 -8.61 -9.07 11.65
N ALA A 42 -8.08 -9.21 12.87
CA ALA A 42 -6.76 -9.78 13.12
C ALA A 42 -6.58 -11.19 12.50
N ASP A 43 -7.57 -12.06 12.61
CA ASP A 43 -7.51 -13.42 12.06
C ASP A 43 -7.44 -13.41 10.52
N ALA A 44 -8.13 -12.46 9.88
CA ALA A 44 -8.10 -12.29 8.43
C ALA A 44 -6.75 -11.71 7.98
N LEU A 45 -6.14 -10.79 8.75
CA LEU A 45 -4.79 -10.30 8.48
C LEU A 45 -3.76 -11.44 8.47
N LEU A 46 -3.84 -12.38 9.43
CA LEU A 46 -2.94 -13.54 9.47
C LEU A 46 -3.07 -14.41 8.21
N GLN A 47 -4.27 -14.54 7.65
CA GLN A 47 -4.47 -15.26 6.40
C GLN A 47 -3.86 -14.52 5.20
N LEU A 48 -4.03 -13.19 5.13
CA LEU A 48 -3.42 -12.35 4.09
C LEU A 48 -1.89 -12.47 4.11
N LEU A 49 -1.27 -12.32 5.29
CA LEU A 49 0.19 -12.43 5.44
C LEU A 49 0.72 -13.82 5.03
N ARG A 50 -0.02 -14.89 5.33
CA ARG A 50 0.33 -16.25 4.91
C ARG A 50 0.16 -16.49 3.41
N ALA A 51 -0.77 -15.79 2.76
CA ALA A 51 -1.00 -15.88 1.32
C ALA A 51 0.07 -15.10 0.54
N ASP A 52 0.47 -13.93 1.04
CA ASP A 52 1.50 -13.09 0.43
C ASP A 52 2.89 -13.74 0.46
N ALA A 53 3.24 -14.40 1.57
CA ALA A 53 4.50 -15.15 1.70
C ALA A 53 4.67 -16.30 0.68
N LYS A 54 3.62 -16.69 -0.05
CA LYS A 54 3.68 -17.68 -1.13
C LYS A 54 4.00 -17.09 -2.51
N HIS A 55 4.08 -15.76 -2.61
CA HIS A 55 4.35 -15.01 -3.84
C HIS A 55 5.75 -14.35 -3.85
N LEU A 56 6.53 -14.52 -2.78
CA LEU A 56 7.95 -14.18 -2.68
C LEU A 56 8.83 -15.40 -3.01
#